data_AF-A0A4U0VLH5-F1
#
_entry.id   AF-A0A4U0VLH5-F1
#
_cell.length_a   1.000
_cell.length_b   1.000
_cell.length_c   1.000
_cell.angle_alpha   90.00
_cell.angle_beta   90.00
_cell.angle_gamma   90.00
#
_symmetry.space_group_name_H-M   'P 1'
#
loop_
_entity.id
_entity.type
_entity.pdbx_description
1 polymer ?
#
loop_
_entity_poly.entity_id
_entity_poly.type
_entity_poly.pdbx_seq_one_letter_code
_entity_poly.pdbx_strand_id
1 'polypeptide(L)'
;MADGLNQARAMRVAEIMNDYRNIHAFIAAIRASPTAEEYNEEGYLVLRRCVAEAQALLAQPFQALNTGRGDEEHDKMHLRRIIVDAAMRRFRAQKIYLRATAALRWVNSRAALLQCRKPHAVHAPALQQIRNVFRA
;
A
#
# COMPACT_ATOMS: atom_id res chain seq x y z
N MET A 1 17.35 20.37 -26.54
CA MET A 1 18.74 19.93 -26.31
C MET A 1 18.85 19.36 -24.90
N ALA A 2 19.29 18.10 -24.78
CA ALA A 2 19.27 17.40 -23.50
C ALA A 2 20.07 18.19 -22.46
N ASP A 3 19.50 18.34 -21.28
CA ASP A 3 20.01 19.26 -20.24
C ASP A 3 21.13 18.63 -19.40
N GLY A 4 21.70 17.50 -19.83
CA GLY A 4 22.73 16.76 -19.09
C GLY A 4 22.25 16.07 -17.80
N LEU A 5 20.97 16.17 -17.44
CA LEU A 5 20.45 15.67 -16.15
C LEU A 5 19.88 14.24 -16.22
N ASN A 6 20.08 13.51 -17.31
CA ASN A 6 19.50 12.18 -17.50
C ASN A 6 20.01 11.16 -16.46
N GLN A 7 21.29 11.24 -16.07
CA GLN A 7 21.84 10.41 -15.00
C GLN A 7 21.14 10.70 -13.65
N ALA A 8 20.93 11.97 -13.31
CA ALA A 8 20.21 12.35 -12.09
C ALA A 8 18.75 11.86 -12.11
N ARG A 9 18.09 11.91 -13.27
CA ARG A 9 16.74 11.36 -13.42
C ARG A 9 16.70 9.84 -13.26
N ALA A 10 17.68 9.13 -13.83
CA ALA A 10 17.79 7.68 -13.66
C ALA A 10 17.99 7.31 -12.18
N MET A 11 18.84 8.04 -11.45
CA MET A 11 18.99 7.87 -10.00
C MET A 11 17.66 8.11 -9.27
N ARG A 12 16.93 9.18 -9.62
CA ARG A 12 15.62 9.46 -9.03
C ARG A 12 14.60 8.35 -9.25
N VAL A 13 14.59 7.74 -10.45
CA VAL A 13 13.75 6.56 -10.73
C VAL A 13 14.12 5.42 -9.79
N ALA A 14 15.41 5.13 -9.63
CA ALA A 14 15.88 4.05 -8.76
C ALA A 14 15.45 4.25 -7.29
N GLU A 15 15.56 5.48 -6.77
CA GLU A 15 15.10 5.85 -5.41
C GLU A 15 13.60 5.59 -5.23
N ILE A 16 12.77 6.10 -6.14
CA ILE A 16 11.32 5.96 -6.06
C ILE A 16 10.92 4.48 -6.12
N MET A 17 11.55 3.73 -7.01
CA MET A 17 11.32 2.29 -7.16
C MET A 17 11.76 1.50 -5.92
N ASN A 18 12.85 1.92 -5.27
CA ASN A 18 13.28 1.32 -4.01
C ASN A 18 12.25 1.52 -2.89
N ASP A 19 11.77 2.74 -2.74
CA ASP A 19 10.76 3.05 -1.72
C ASP A 19 9.43 2.35 -2.01
N TYR A 20 9.04 2.26 -3.28
CA TYR A 20 7.87 1.47 -3.69
C TYR A 20 7.99 -0.01 -3.30
N ARG A 21 9.15 -0.64 -3.55
CA ARG A 21 9.43 -2.02 -3.13
C ARG A 21 9.37 -2.18 -1.61
N ASN A 22 9.95 -1.24 -0.86
CA ASN A 22 9.93 -1.26 0.61
C ASN A 22 8.50 -1.21 1.17
N ILE A 23 7.65 -0.33 0.61
CA ILE A 23 6.24 -0.25 1.01
C ILE A 23 5.53 -1.58 0.76
N HIS A 24 5.75 -2.22 -0.39
CA HIS A 24 5.17 -3.54 -0.66
C HIS A 24 5.68 -4.62 0.26
N ALA A 25 6.96 -4.61 0.63
CA ALA A 25 7.51 -5.51 1.63
C ALA A 25 6.80 -5.32 2.99
N PHE A 26 6.56 -4.08 3.41
CA PHE A 26 5.81 -3.80 4.64
C PHE A 26 4.36 -4.28 4.56
N ILE A 27 3.67 -4.09 3.43
CA ILE A 27 2.31 -4.62 3.24
C ILE A 27 2.31 -6.14 3.32
N ALA A 28 3.26 -6.81 2.67
CA ALA A 28 3.38 -8.28 2.67
C ALA A 28 3.74 -8.85 4.05
N ALA A 29 4.43 -8.05 4.89
CA ALA A 29 4.75 -8.42 6.26
C ALA A 29 3.57 -8.32 7.23
N ILE A 30 2.46 -7.68 6.84
CA ILE A 30 1.25 -7.63 7.68
C ILE A 30 0.70 -9.05 7.83
N ARG A 31 0.67 -9.54 9.07
CA ARG A 31 0.09 -10.83 9.45
C ARG A 31 -1.21 -10.60 10.21
N ALA A 32 -2.30 -11.16 9.71
CA ALA A 32 -3.57 -11.23 10.42
C ALA A 32 -4.23 -12.56 10.07
N SER A 33 -4.49 -13.38 11.09
CA SER A 33 -5.07 -14.72 10.93
C SER A 33 -6.44 -14.75 11.60
N PRO A 34 -7.51 -14.31 10.90
CA PRO A 34 -8.85 -14.33 11.46
C PRO A 34 -9.32 -15.77 11.70
N THR A 35 -10.06 -15.98 12.79
CA THR A 35 -10.91 -17.18 12.92
C THR A 35 -12.08 -17.13 11.94
N ALA A 36 -12.79 -18.25 11.77
CA ALA A 36 -13.98 -18.29 10.91
C ALA A 36 -15.07 -17.28 11.34
N GLU A 37 -15.21 -17.06 12.65
CA GLU A 37 -16.19 -16.11 13.21
C GLU A 37 -15.77 -14.65 12.95
N GLU A 38 -14.47 -14.37 12.97
CA GLU A 38 -13.93 -13.03 12.73
C GLU A 38 -13.71 -12.70 11.26
N TYR A 39 -13.85 -13.68 10.37
CA TYR A 39 -13.54 -13.51 8.95
C TYR A 39 -14.29 -12.33 8.31
N ASN A 40 -15.53 -12.07 8.75
CA ASN A 40 -16.39 -11.01 8.23
C ASN A 40 -16.34 -9.71 9.06
N GLU A 41 -15.47 -9.65 10.05
CA GLU A 41 -15.27 -8.44 10.83
C GLU A 41 -14.55 -7.37 10.01
N GLU A 42 -14.93 -6.12 10.26
CA GLU A 42 -14.64 -4.99 9.38
C GLU A 42 -13.14 -4.77 9.14
N GLY A 43 -12.32 -4.84 10.19
CA GLY A 43 -10.86 -4.68 10.05
C GLY A 43 -10.23 -5.80 9.22
N TYR A 44 -10.69 -7.05 9.36
CA TYR A 44 -10.18 -8.16 8.57
C TYR A 44 -10.60 -8.06 7.09
N LEU A 45 -11.82 -7.60 6.80
CA LEU A 45 -12.25 -7.29 5.45
C LEU A 45 -11.37 -6.22 4.80
N VAL A 46 -11.10 -5.12 5.52
CA VAL A 46 -10.25 -4.03 5.02
C VAL A 46 -8.81 -4.50 4.81
N LEU A 47 -8.25 -5.32 5.71
CA LEU A 47 -6.92 -5.89 5.54
C LEU A 47 -6.80 -6.73 4.27
N ARG A 48 -7.73 -7.67 4.05
CA ARG A 48 -7.74 -8.50 2.83
C ARG A 48 -7.87 -7.65 1.58
N ARG A 49 -8.75 -6.63 1.60
CA ARG A 49 -8.90 -5.70 0.50
C ARG A 49 -7.62 -4.92 0.23
N CYS A 50 -6.91 -4.45 1.25
CA CYS A 50 -5.63 -3.74 1.08
C CYS A 50 -4.57 -4.66 0.45
N VAL A 51 -4.50 -5.93 0.86
CA VAL A 51 -3.58 -6.91 0.25
C VAL A 51 -3.94 -7.12 -1.23
N ALA A 52 -5.22 -7.31 -1.55
CA ALA A 52 -5.66 -7.47 -2.94
C ALA A 52 -5.37 -6.23 -3.79
N GLU A 53 -5.64 -5.02 -3.26
CA GLU A 53 -5.33 -3.76 -3.93
C GLU A 53 -3.82 -3.57 -4.16
N ALA A 54 -2.98 -3.97 -3.19
CA ALA A 54 -1.52 -3.91 -3.33
C ALA A 54 -1.02 -4.86 -4.41
N GLN A 55 -1.52 -6.10 -4.45
CA GLN A 55 -1.19 -7.08 -5.48
C GLN A 55 -1.64 -6.61 -6.86
N ALA A 56 -2.84 -6.05 -6.98
CA ALA A 56 -3.33 -5.48 -8.23
C ALA A 56 -2.46 -4.31 -8.70
N LEU A 57 -1.96 -3.48 -7.78
CA LEU A 57 -1.05 -2.37 -8.11
C LEU A 57 0.33 -2.87 -8.56
N LEU A 58 0.84 -3.96 -7.98
CA LEU A 58 2.08 -4.62 -8.43
C LEU A 58 1.95 -5.23 -9.82
N ALA A 59 0.80 -5.83 -10.13
CA ALA A 59 0.55 -6.48 -11.41
C ALA A 59 0.37 -5.51 -12.59
N GLN A 60 0.19 -4.20 -12.33
CA GLN A 60 0.03 -3.21 -13.40
C GLN A 60 1.34 -3.03 -14.17
N PRO A 61 1.37 -3.19 -15.51
CA PRO A 61 2.56 -2.97 -16.30
C PRO A 61 2.94 -1.49 -16.32
N PHE A 62 4.24 -1.18 -16.45
CA PHE A 62 4.69 0.18 -16.76
C PHE A 62 4.33 0.51 -18.21
N GLN A 63 3.85 1.72 -18.46
CA GLN A 63 3.64 2.19 -19.83
C GLN A 63 5.00 2.45 -20.47
N ALA A 64 5.54 1.45 -21.17
CA ALA A 64 6.73 1.63 -21.99
C ALA A 64 6.39 2.42 -23.25
N LEU A 65 7.23 3.38 -23.61
CA LEU A 65 7.24 3.96 -24.94
C LEU A 65 8.30 3.22 -25.76
N ASN A 66 7.98 2.87 -27.00
CA ASN A 66 8.99 2.45 -27.96
C ASN A 66 9.92 3.64 -28.22
N THR A 67 11.14 3.58 -27.71
CA THR A 67 12.16 4.59 -27.99
C THR A 67 13.01 4.14 -29.18
N GLY A 68 13.09 5.00 -30.20
CA GLY A 68 14.14 4.91 -31.22
C GLY A 68 15.49 5.17 -30.55
N ARG A 69 16.49 4.36 -30.89
CA ARG A 69 17.81 4.38 -30.25
C ARG A 69 18.54 5.72 -30.50
N GLY A 70 19.03 6.37 -29.44
CA GLY A 70 20.12 7.35 -29.53
C GLY A 70 19.78 8.84 -29.41
N ASP A 71 18.55 9.22 -29.03
CA ASP A 71 18.21 10.63 -28.80
C ASP A 71 18.08 10.94 -27.29
N GLU A 72 19.03 11.70 -26.77
CA GLU A 72 19.08 12.12 -25.36
C GLU A 72 17.85 12.95 -24.93
N GLU A 73 17.19 13.65 -25.86
CA GLU A 73 15.92 14.34 -25.58
C GLU A 73 14.75 13.37 -25.43
N HIS A 74 14.73 12.30 -26.24
CA HIS A 74 13.76 11.22 -26.05
C HIS A 74 13.96 10.54 -24.69
N ASP A 75 15.22 10.27 -24.31
CA ASP A 75 15.55 9.71 -23.00
C ASP A 75 15.10 10.61 -21.85
N LYS A 76 15.32 11.93 -21.98
CA LYS A 76 14.86 12.92 -21.01
C LYS A 76 13.35 12.89 -20.84
N MET A 77 12.59 12.90 -21.93
CA MET A 77 11.12 12.82 -21.89
C MET A 77 10.64 11.51 -21.27
N HIS A 78 11.28 10.40 -21.66
CA HIS A 78 10.95 9.07 -21.15
C HIS A 78 11.18 8.97 -19.64
N LEU A 79 12.36 9.40 -19.16
CA LEU A 79 12.69 9.40 -17.73
C LEU A 79 11.75 10.28 -16.92
N ARG A 80 11.37 11.47 -17.41
CA ARG A 80 10.38 12.33 -16.73
C ARG A 80 9.03 11.62 -16.59
N ARG A 81 8.56 10.93 -17.63
CA ARG A 81 7.31 10.17 -17.58
C ARG A 81 7.37 9.01 -16.57
N ILE A 82 8.48 8.25 -16.58
CA ILE A 82 8.69 7.17 -15.62
C ILE A 82 8.69 7.69 -14.18
N ILE A 83 9.35 8.82 -13.91
CA ILE A 83 9.36 9.44 -12.57
C ILE A 83 7.93 9.71 -12.09
N VAL A 84 7.09 10.28 -12.95
CA VAL A 84 5.69 10.59 -12.60
C VAL A 84 4.89 9.30 -12.36
N ASP A 85 4.99 8.30 -13.23
CA ASP A 85 4.29 7.02 -13.05
C ASP A 85 4.74 6.28 -11.78
N ALA A 86 6.05 6.18 -11.56
CA ALA A 86 6.63 5.56 -10.38
C ALA A 86 6.21 6.28 -9.09
N ALA A 87 6.21 7.62 -9.10
CA ALA A 87 5.76 8.42 -7.96
C ALA A 87 4.27 8.17 -7.66
N MET A 88 3.40 8.18 -8.67
CA MET A 88 1.97 7.89 -8.49
C MET A 88 1.74 6.50 -7.88
N ARG A 89 2.45 5.47 -8.37
CA ARG A 89 2.37 4.10 -7.82
C ARG A 89 2.84 4.05 -6.37
N ARG A 90 3.95 4.71 -6.06
CA ARG A 90 4.44 4.85 -4.68
C ARG A 90 3.40 5.47 -3.76
N PHE A 91 2.79 6.59 -4.17
CA PHE A 91 1.76 7.25 -3.35
C PHE A 91 0.52 6.36 -3.14
N ARG A 92 0.08 5.63 -4.19
CA ARG A 92 -1.01 4.67 -4.07
C ARG A 92 -0.67 3.54 -3.10
N ALA A 93 0.52 2.95 -3.21
CA ALA A 93 0.98 1.92 -2.27
C ALA A 93 1.06 2.45 -0.83
N GLN A 94 1.56 3.67 -0.63
CA GLN A 94 1.60 4.30 0.69
C GLN A 94 0.20 4.46 1.28
N LYS A 95 -0.79 4.90 0.49
CA LYS A 95 -2.19 5.00 0.93
C LYS A 95 -2.75 3.64 1.33
N ILE A 96 -2.46 2.59 0.56
CA ILE A 96 -2.86 1.21 0.88
C ILE A 96 -2.23 0.76 2.20
N TYR A 97 -0.92 0.99 2.37
CA TYR A 97 -0.20 0.66 3.59
C TYR A 97 -0.76 1.37 4.83
N LEU A 98 -1.08 2.67 4.73
CA LEU A 98 -1.69 3.41 5.83
C LEU A 98 -3.08 2.86 6.20
N ARG A 99 -3.90 2.48 5.21
CA ARG A 99 -5.19 1.81 5.46
C ARG A 99 -5.02 0.44 6.10
N ALA A 100 -4.05 -0.35 5.63
CA ALA A 100 -3.75 -1.67 6.18
C ALA A 100 -3.26 -1.57 7.63
N THR A 101 -2.40 -0.60 7.95
CA THR A 101 -1.92 -0.40 9.33
C THR A 101 -3.02 0.08 10.27
N ALA A 102 -3.94 0.94 9.82
CA ALA A 102 -5.12 1.31 10.60
C ALA A 102 -6.01 0.08 10.90
N ALA A 103 -6.25 -0.77 9.91
CA ALA A 103 -7.04 -1.98 10.08
C ALA A 103 -6.34 -3.01 11.00
N LEU A 104 -5.01 -3.13 10.91
CA LEU A 104 -4.22 -3.96 11.82
C LEU A 104 -4.31 -3.47 13.26
N ARG A 105 -4.25 -2.14 13.49
CA ARG A 105 -4.46 -1.56 14.82
C ARG A 105 -5.84 -1.92 15.36
N TRP A 106 -6.88 -1.80 14.55
CA TRP A 106 -8.24 -2.20 14.94
C TRP A 106 -8.31 -3.67 15.33
N VAL A 107 -7.72 -4.58 14.54
CA VAL A 107 -7.65 -6.02 14.83
C VAL A 107 -6.96 -6.27 16.17
N ASN A 108 -5.82 -5.62 16.41
CA ASN A 108 -5.08 -5.76 17.67
C ASN A 108 -5.87 -5.21 18.87
N SER A 109 -6.53 -4.06 18.73
CA SER A 109 -7.41 -3.51 19.77
C SER A 109 -8.57 -4.44 20.08
N ARG A 110 -9.18 -5.02 19.04
CA ARG A 110 -10.26 -6.00 19.20
C ARG A 110 -9.79 -7.25 19.95
N ALA A 111 -8.65 -7.82 19.56
CA ALA A 111 -8.06 -8.98 20.20
C ALA A 111 -7.72 -8.70 21.68
N ALA A 112 -7.19 -7.52 21.98
CA ALA A 112 -6.88 -7.10 23.35
C ALA A 112 -8.15 -6.96 24.22
N LEU A 113 -9.24 -6.41 23.68
CA LEU A 113 -10.52 -6.28 24.39
C LEU A 113 -11.17 -7.64 24.67
N LEU A 114 -11.07 -8.55 23.72
CA LEU A 114 -11.67 -9.88 23.82
C LEU A 114 -10.81 -10.90 24.57
N GLN A 115 -9.50 -10.68 24.66
CA GLN A 115 -8.54 -11.64 25.25
C GLN A 115 -8.71 -13.06 24.69
N CYS A 116 -8.89 -13.17 23.37
CA CYS A 116 -9.18 -14.42 22.65
C CYS A 116 -10.50 -15.12 23.04
N ARG A 117 -11.43 -14.43 23.69
CA ARG A 117 -12.77 -14.94 24.00
C ARG A 117 -13.80 -14.45 22.99
N LYS A 118 -14.96 -15.11 22.97
CA LYS A 118 -16.08 -14.67 22.15
C LYS A 118 -16.62 -13.32 22.63
N PRO A 119 -17.11 -12.45 21.72
CA PRO A 119 -17.81 -11.23 22.11
C PRO A 119 -18.99 -11.55 23.01
N HIS A 120 -19.12 -10.81 24.11
CA HIS A 120 -20.26 -10.85 25.02
C HIS A 120 -20.81 -9.43 25.20
N ALA A 121 -22.06 -9.32 25.65
CA ALA A 121 -22.74 -8.05 25.95
C ALA A 121 -21.89 -7.02 26.71
N VAL A 122 -21.04 -7.45 27.67
CA VAL A 122 -20.15 -6.56 28.43
C VAL A 122 -19.12 -5.86 27.54
N HIS A 123 -18.67 -6.50 26.46
CA HIS A 123 -17.70 -5.94 25.51
C HIS A 123 -18.35 -5.05 24.44
N ALA A 124 -19.68 -5.11 24.26
CA ALA A 124 -20.40 -4.39 23.21
C ALA A 124 -20.08 -2.88 23.14
N PRO A 125 -20.09 -2.10 24.24
CA PRO A 125 -19.78 -0.67 24.16
C PRO A 125 -18.34 -0.39 23.72
N ALA A 126 -17.37 -1.15 24.23
CA ALA A 126 -15.96 -0.98 23.86
C ALA A 126 -15.71 -1.37 22.39
N LEU A 127 -16.37 -2.44 21.91
CA LEU A 127 -16.29 -2.85 20.51
C LEU A 127 -16.91 -1.81 19.56
N GLN A 128 -18.00 -1.15 19.96
CA GLN A 128 -18.57 -0.04 19.19
C GLN A 128 -17.63 1.16 19.15
N GLN A 129 -16.99 1.49 20.27
CA GLN A 129 -16.04 2.60 20.32
C GLN A 129 -14.87 2.40 19.34
N ILE A 130 -14.23 1.22 19.34
CA ILE A 130 -13.12 0.96 18.41
C ILE A 130 -13.60 0.95 16.95
N ARG A 131 -14.85 0.54 16.69
CA ARG A 131 -15.44 0.59 15.36
C ARG A 131 -15.63 2.02 14.87
N ASN A 132 -16.09 2.92 15.75
CA ASN A 132 -16.26 4.33 15.43
C ASN A 132 -14.91 5.00 15.15
N VAL A 133 -13.90 4.74 15.99
CA VAL A 133 -12.54 5.25 15.79
C VAL A 133 -11.94 4.77 14.47
N PHE A 134 -12.23 3.53 14.05
CA PHE A 134 -11.74 3.00 12.79
C PHE A 134 -12.36 3.64 11.54
N ARG A 135 -13.57 4.20 11.68
CA ARG A 135 -14.32 4.83 10.57
C ARG A 135 -14.13 6.35 10.47
N ALA A 136 -13.64 6.99 11.53
CA ALA A 136 -13.33 8.41 11.58
C ALA A 136 -12.11 8.74 10.71
#